data_AF-T0K0V5-F1
#
_entry.id   AF-T0K0V5-F1
#
_cell.length_a   1.000
_cell.length_b   1.000
_cell.length_c   1.000
_cell.angle_alpha   90.00
_cell.angle_beta   90.00
_cell.angle_gamma   90.00
#
_symmetry.space_group_name_H-M   'P 1'
#
loop_
_entity.id
_entity.type
_entity.pdbx_description
1 polymer ?
#
loop_
_entity_poly.entity_id
_entity_poly.type
_entity_poly.pdbx_seq_one_letter_code
_entity_poly.pdbx_strand_id
1 'polypeptide(L)'
;MTALRLRQDSKSAPGTPSGGTKRNATFSPRIVFHDTWPSGEYDRRGEIATCNRLTPMLAQQIKEELNTFKMEMEVHENSKIYTHFF
;
A
#
# COMPACT_ATOMS: atom_id res chain seq x y z
N MET A 1 32.01 1.69 -35.85
CA MET A 1 31.46 0.65 -34.95
C MET A 1 30.17 1.18 -34.35
N THR A 2 29.17 0.33 -34.34
CA THR A 2 27.75 0.65 -34.46
C THR A 2 27.12 0.98 -33.10
N ALA A 3 26.44 2.12 -32.99
CA ALA A 3 25.65 2.47 -31.80
C ALA A 3 24.47 1.49 -31.66
N LEU A 4 24.42 0.77 -30.55
CA LEU A 4 23.30 -0.09 -30.18
C LEU A 4 22.07 0.77 -29.94
N ARG A 5 21.21 0.89 -30.97
CA ARG A 5 19.83 1.35 -30.81
C ARG A 5 19.11 0.35 -29.90
N LEU A 6 18.83 0.75 -28.67
CA LEU A 6 17.89 0.06 -27.79
C LEU A 6 16.54 0.03 -28.51
N ARG A 7 16.13 -1.16 -28.97
CA ARG A 7 14.81 -1.37 -29.53
C ARG A 7 13.78 -1.27 -28.42
N GLN A 8 13.01 -0.20 -28.44
CA GLN A 8 11.89 0.02 -27.57
C GLN A 8 10.66 -0.72 -28.15
N ASP A 9 10.71 -2.05 -28.17
CA ASP A 9 9.52 -2.88 -28.34
C ASP A 9 8.88 -3.05 -26.95
N SER A 10 8.29 -1.98 -26.43
CA SER A 10 7.46 -2.03 -25.22
C SER A 10 6.09 -2.63 -25.54
N LYS A 11 6.07 -3.95 -25.82
CA LYS A 11 4.87 -4.78 -25.78
C LYS A 11 4.59 -5.18 -24.33
N SER A 12 4.19 -4.22 -23.50
CA SER A 12 3.89 -4.49 -22.09
C SER A 12 2.63 -3.79 -21.56
N ALA A 13 1.82 -3.17 -22.42
CA ALA A 13 0.47 -2.79 -22.02
C ALA A 13 -0.43 -4.04 -22.06
N PRO A 14 -0.98 -4.52 -20.92
CA PRO A 14 -2.08 -5.46 -20.97
C PRO A 14 -3.21 -4.79 -21.74
N GLY A 15 -3.76 -5.47 -22.75
CA GLY A 15 -4.87 -4.92 -23.54
C GLY A 15 -5.98 -4.50 -22.59
N THR A 16 -6.34 -3.22 -22.59
CA THR A 16 -7.51 -2.73 -21.87
C THR A 16 -8.70 -3.56 -22.32
N PRO A 17 -9.50 -4.17 -21.43
CA PRO A 17 -10.62 -5.01 -21.84
C PRO A 17 -11.58 -4.14 -22.65
N SER A 18 -11.63 -4.36 -23.97
CA SER A 18 -12.58 -3.70 -24.86
C SER A 18 -13.90 -4.44 -24.74
N GLY A 19 -14.71 -4.04 -23.78
CA GLY A 19 -15.94 -4.73 -23.40
C GLY A 19 -17.11 -3.77 -23.40
N GLY A 20 -17.89 -3.82 -24.48
CA GLY A 20 -19.35 -4.02 -24.51
C GLY A 20 -20.32 -3.05 -23.82
N THR A 21 -19.87 -2.10 -23.01
CA THR A 21 -20.73 -1.12 -22.32
C THR A 21 -20.06 0.24 -22.32
N LYS A 22 -20.83 1.32 -22.52
CA LYS A 22 -20.33 2.70 -22.56
C LYS A 22 -19.74 3.06 -21.19
N ARG A 23 -18.43 2.85 -20.99
CA ARG A 23 -17.72 3.28 -19.78
C ARG A 23 -17.46 4.78 -19.87
N ASN A 24 -17.70 5.50 -18.79
CA ASN A 24 -17.44 6.94 -18.67
C ASN A 24 -16.01 7.27 -18.24
N ALA A 25 -15.16 6.25 -18.04
CA ALA A 25 -13.76 6.40 -17.69
C ALA A 25 -12.89 5.57 -18.65
N THR A 26 -11.83 6.19 -19.15
CA THR A 26 -10.81 5.58 -20.00
C THR A 26 -9.44 5.84 -19.39
N PHE A 27 -8.52 4.89 -19.55
CA PHE A 27 -7.14 5.04 -19.13
C PHE A 27 -6.30 5.57 -20.29
N SER A 28 -5.40 6.51 -20.01
CA SER A 28 -4.41 6.95 -20.99
C SER A 28 -3.46 5.80 -21.33
N PRO A 29 -3.23 5.48 -22.61
CA PRO A 29 -2.24 4.49 -23.01
C PRO A 29 -0.79 5.01 -22.86
N ARG A 30 -0.62 6.32 -22.64
CA ARG A 30 0.68 6.95 -22.48
C ARG A 30 1.14 6.79 -21.03
N ILE A 31 2.16 5.94 -20.85
CA ILE A 31 2.89 5.81 -19.59
C ILE A 31 4.00 6.85 -19.59
N VAL A 32 4.08 7.65 -18.53
CA VAL A 32 5.15 8.65 -18.31
C VAL A 32 5.95 8.21 -17.09
N PHE A 33 7.27 8.16 -17.23
CA PHE A 33 8.19 7.89 -16.14
C PHE A 33 8.82 9.21 -15.69
N HIS A 34 8.91 9.40 -14.37
CA HIS A 34 9.64 10.49 -13.76
C HIS A 34 10.75 9.91 -12.90
N ASP A 35 11.91 10.53 -12.94
CA ASP A 35 13.02 10.12 -12.09
C ASP A 35 12.69 10.47 -10.63
N THR A 36 12.98 9.52 -9.76
CA THR A 36 12.91 9.70 -8.30
C THR A 36 14.24 9.24 -7.73
N TRP A 37 14.52 9.62 -6.49
CA TRP A 37 15.70 9.17 -5.76
C TRP A 37 15.80 7.62 -5.85
N PRO A 38 16.89 7.03 -6.34
CA PRO A 38 17.13 5.58 -6.31
C PRO A 38 17.49 5.11 -4.90
N SER A 39 17.37 3.81 -4.63
CA SER A 39 17.69 3.24 -3.31
C SER A 39 19.18 3.32 -2.93
N GLY A 40 20.06 3.66 -3.87
CA GLY A 40 21.47 3.92 -3.61
C GLY A 40 21.76 5.33 -3.09
N GLU A 41 20.85 6.29 -3.31
CA GLU A 41 21.03 7.68 -2.88
C GLU A 41 20.61 7.90 -1.42
N TYR A 42 19.72 7.05 -0.89
CA TYR A 42 19.46 6.97 0.54
C TYR A 42 18.88 5.61 0.93
N ASP A 43 19.19 5.18 2.15
CA ASP A 43 18.66 3.95 2.70
C ASP A 43 17.20 4.13 3.13
N ARG A 44 16.30 3.34 2.52
CA ARG A 44 14.86 3.32 2.85
C ARG A 44 14.52 2.28 3.90
N ARG A 45 15.49 1.51 4.37
CA ARG A 45 15.26 0.47 5.38
C ARG A 45 14.95 1.14 6.71
N GLY A 46 13.78 0.83 7.26
CA GLY A 46 13.45 1.15 8.63
C GLY A 46 14.09 0.16 9.60
N GLU A 47 14.03 0.48 10.89
CA GLU A 47 14.37 -0.45 11.96
C GLU A 47 13.44 -1.68 11.95
N ILE A 48 13.86 -2.75 12.62
CA ILE A 48 13.04 -3.95 12.80
C ILE A 48 11.69 -3.56 13.41
N ALA A 49 10.60 -3.86 12.71
CA ALA A 49 9.25 -3.53 13.17
C ALA A 49 8.98 -4.14 14.56
N THR A 50 8.35 -3.36 15.45
CA THR A 50 8.04 -3.75 16.83
C THR A 50 7.27 -5.07 16.91
N CYS A 51 6.40 -5.36 15.93
CA CYS A 51 5.66 -6.61 15.86
C CYS A 51 6.55 -7.85 15.85
N ASN A 52 7.76 -7.75 15.29
CA ASN A 52 8.73 -8.86 15.26
C ASN A 52 9.40 -9.11 16.62
N ARG A 53 9.23 -8.22 17.59
CA ARG A 53 9.80 -8.33 18.95
C ARG A 53 8.74 -8.64 20.01
N LEU A 54 7.50 -8.93 19.60
CA LEU A 54 6.42 -9.20 20.54
C LEU A 54 6.66 -10.53 21.26
N THR A 55 6.70 -10.47 22.60
CA THR A 55 6.54 -11.64 23.45
C THR A 55 5.05 -11.88 23.70
N PRO A 56 4.62 -13.10 24.08
CA PRO A 56 3.23 -13.37 24.42
C PRO A 56 2.69 -12.42 25.51
N MET A 57 3.50 -12.12 26.51
CA MET A 57 3.14 -11.20 27.60
C MET A 57 2.97 -9.77 27.11
N LEU A 58 3.89 -9.26 26.29
CA LEU A 58 3.80 -7.91 25.73
C LEU A 58 2.60 -7.78 24.79
N ALA A 59 2.31 -8.80 23.99
CA ALA A 59 1.14 -8.82 23.13
C ALA A 59 -0.16 -8.75 23.95
N GLN A 60 -0.22 -9.44 25.10
CA GLN A 60 -1.37 -9.37 26.00
C GLN A 60 -1.55 -7.97 26.59
N GLN A 61 -0.47 -7.33 27.04
CA GLN A 61 -0.52 -5.95 27.56
C GLN A 61 -1.03 -4.96 26.50
N ILE A 62 -0.54 -5.07 25.26
CA ILE A 62 -0.99 -4.22 24.15
C ILE A 62 -2.48 -4.43 23.86
N LYS A 63 -2.99 -5.66 23.94
CA LYS A 63 -4.43 -5.93 23.74
C LYS A 63 -5.27 -5.25 24.80
N GLU A 64 -4.89 -5.37 26.07
CA GLU A 64 -5.61 -4.77 27.20
C GLU A 64 -5.60 -3.24 27.11
N GLU A 65 -4.45 -2.65 26.77
CA GLU A 65 -4.30 -1.22 26.55
C GLU A 65 -5.19 -0.75 25.39
N LEU A 66 -5.18 -1.45 24.26
CA LEU A 66 -6.00 -1.10 23.10
C LEU A 66 -7.50 -1.27 23.36
N ASN A 67 -7.90 -2.29 24.12
CA ASN A 67 -9.30 -2.46 24.51
C ASN A 67 -9.74 -1.30 25.42
N THR A 68 -8.92 -0.93 26.41
CA THR A 68 -9.20 0.23 27.29
C THR A 68 -9.33 1.51 26.48
N PHE A 69 -8.37 1.79 25.60
CA PHE A 69 -8.41 2.95 24.71
C PHE A 69 -9.69 2.97 23.85
N LYS A 70 -10.08 1.83 23.27
CA LYS A 70 -11.28 1.73 22.43
C LYS A 70 -12.59 1.91 23.19
N MET A 71 -12.61 1.66 24.50
CA MET A 71 -13.79 1.96 25.31
C MET A 71 -13.97 3.47 25.50
N GLU A 72 -12.87 4.22 25.62
CA GLU A 72 -12.88 5.67 25.82
C GLU A 72 -12.96 6.45 24.50
N MET A 73 -12.54 5.83 23.41
CA MET A 73 -12.54 6.43 22.08
C MET A 73 -13.97 6.80 21.63
N GLU A 74 -14.15 8.05 21.23
CA GLU A 74 -15.44 8.54 20.72
C GLU A 74 -15.74 7.91 19.35
N VAL A 75 -16.87 7.20 19.28
CA VAL A 75 -17.39 6.60 18.06
C VAL A 75 -18.88 6.90 17.99
N HIS A 76 -19.35 7.31 16.81
CA HIS A 76 -20.77 7.53 16.57
C HIS A 76 -21.60 6.31 16.98
N GLU A 77 -22.75 6.51 17.62
CA GLU A 77 -23.54 5.44 18.24
C GLU A 77 -23.83 4.27 17.30
N ASN A 78 -24.28 4.55 16.08
CA ASN A 78 -24.58 3.52 15.07
C ASN A 78 -23.35 2.74 14.59
N SER A 79 -22.15 3.24 14.87
CA SER A 79 -20.89 2.64 14.44
C SER A 79 -20.15 1.90 15.57
N LYS A 80 -20.60 2.02 16.83
CA LYS A 80 -19.94 1.34 17.98
C LYS A 80 -19.87 -0.17 17.80
N ILE A 81 -20.85 -0.77 17.12
CA ILE A 81 -20.88 -2.20 16.81
C ILE A 81 -19.71 -2.66 15.91
N TYR A 82 -19.07 -1.73 15.20
CA TYR A 82 -17.94 -2.02 14.32
C TYR A 82 -16.58 -1.82 15.02
N THR A 83 -16.56 -1.36 16.28
CA THR A 83 -15.33 -1.25 17.06
C THR A 83 -14.80 -2.66 17.37
N HIS A 84 -13.66 -3.02 16.78
CA HIS A 84 -13.06 -4.33 16.97
C HIS A 84 -12.26 -4.39 18.28
N PHE A 85 -12.71 -5.17 19.26
CA PHE A 85 -11.96 -5.49 20.48
C PHE A 85 -11.14 -6.79 20.33
N PHE A 86 -10.14 -6.98 21.18
CA PHE A 86 -9.27 -8.17 21.22
C PHE A 86 -9.65 -9.15 22.32
#